data_AF-A0A437A146-F1
#
_entry.id   AF-A0A437A146-F1
#
_cell.length_a   1.000
_cell.length_b   1.000
_cell.length_c   1.000
_cell.angle_alpha   90.00
_cell.angle_beta   90.00
_cell.angle_gamma   90.00
#
_symmetry.space_group_name_H-M   'P 1'
#
loop_
_entity.id
_entity.type
_entity.pdbx_description
1 polymer ?
#
loop_
_entity_poly.entity_id
_entity_poly.type
_entity_poly.pdbx_seq_one_letter_code
_entity_poly.pdbx_strand_id
1 'polypeptide(L)'
;MAVSTFGHLTSLTPEQQTKLRNLWSLLLEIFTKPSLTTRSDIINHLEIDPANQYEIDQLNTALSDQTVEHLHTAFWQFVKHENPDAVVLRFLRARSWDANKTLIMIISTLCWRRKFGVEDLLEGGELAATTNTDQGFIHQFRIGKAYLHGFDREKRPVCIISPRLHQSSDQSPESIEKLTVYTMETTRLLYQEPNDTSCMVFDMTGFSFYNMDYSAVRFIIDCLQSHYPESLGECLIHNAPWVFRGIWRVIKAWLDPAVASKIQFTYNAKDLSQFIKEAQIPKFLGGKEDWTYEYHEPSSDENSAITDRTMDELDEKRRVENIRKDIIEKYEKATARWTKEELTTDMTGAGDERGQLVEGLKQNYWVLDKFVRARTYCDRTGILGIGGKVNFSSEKY
;
A
#
# COMPACT_ATOMS: atom_id res chain seq x y z
N MET A 1 12.47 20.95 6.53
CA MET A 1 13.33 20.01 7.27
C MET A 1 13.55 18.82 6.36
N ALA A 2 14.79 18.41 6.11
CA ALA A 2 15.06 17.26 5.25
C ALA A 2 14.46 16.02 5.93
N VAL A 3 13.58 15.30 5.22
CA VAL A 3 13.15 13.95 5.61
C VAL A 3 14.44 13.15 5.81
N SER A 4 14.56 12.44 6.94
CA SER A 4 15.71 11.57 7.19
C SER A 4 15.88 10.65 5.99
N THR A 5 16.97 10.83 5.26
CA THR A 5 17.25 10.03 4.07
C THR A 5 17.60 8.59 4.43
N PHE A 6 17.76 8.25 5.71
CA PHE A 6 18.14 6.92 6.20
C PHE A 6 16.94 6.03 6.54
N GLY A 7 17.11 4.73 6.39
CA GLY A 7 16.08 3.73 6.69
C GLY A 7 15.29 3.25 5.47
N HIS A 8 15.75 3.60 4.27
CA HIS A 8 15.24 3.11 3.00
C HIS A 8 16.30 2.20 2.34
N LEU A 9 15.90 1.46 1.30
CA LEU A 9 16.76 0.45 0.65
C LEU A 9 18.17 0.96 0.28
N THR A 10 18.25 2.19 -0.20
CA THR A 10 19.49 2.79 -0.70
C THR A 10 20.30 3.50 0.39
N SER A 11 19.86 3.45 1.64
CA SER A 11 20.33 4.35 2.71
C SER A 11 20.18 3.75 4.12
N LEU A 12 20.61 2.50 4.31
CA LEU A 12 20.65 1.89 5.64
C LEU A 12 21.99 2.19 6.33
N THR A 13 21.93 2.55 7.62
CA THR A 13 23.12 2.51 8.48
C THR A 13 23.50 1.05 8.80
N PRO A 14 24.73 0.76 9.24
CA PRO A 14 25.11 -0.60 9.66
C PRO A 14 24.22 -1.18 10.77
N GLU A 15 23.76 -0.34 11.69
CA GLU A 15 22.81 -0.74 12.73
C GLU A 15 21.45 -1.11 12.12
N GLN A 16 20.91 -0.27 11.23
CA GLN A 16 19.66 -0.53 10.53
C GLN A 16 19.73 -1.79 9.67
N GLN A 17 20.86 -2.05 9.04
CA GLN A 17 21.10 -3.29 8.29
C GLN A 17 21.08 -4.52 9.21
N THR A 18 21.69 -4.43 10.39
CA THR A 18 21.60 -5.47 11.43
C THR A 18 20.14 -5.73 11.83
N LYS A 19 19.36 -4.68 12.05
CA LYS A 19 17.94 -4.80 12.43
C LYS A 19 17.09 -5.42 11.32
N LEU A 20 17.35 -5.07 10.06
CA LEU A 20 16.70 -5.70 8.90
C LEU A 20 17.04 -7.20 8.81
N ARG A 21 18.30 -7.57 9.01
CA ARG A 21 18.73 -8.99 9.07
C ARG A 21 18.03 -9.75 10.19
N ASN A 22 17.98 -9.18 11.38
CA ASN A 22 17.32 -9.80 12.53
C ASN A 22 15.82 -10.04 12.24
N LEU A 23 15.12 -9.06 11.68
CA LEU A 23 13.72 -9.21 11.31
C LEU A 23 13.51 -10.31 10.25
N TRP A 24 14.36 -10.35 9.22
CA TRP A 24 14.30 -11.41 8.21
C TRP A 24 14.56 -12.79 8.81
N SER A 25 15.49 -12.92 9.75
CA SER A 25 15.70 -14.18 10.46
C SER A 25 14.41 -14.64 11.16
N LEU A 26 13.75 -13.74 11.89
CA LEU A 26 12.49 -14.05 12.59
C LEU A 26 11.35 -14.41 11.62
N LEU A 27 11.18 -13.65 10.52
CA LEU A 27 10.17 -13.95 9.50
C LEU A 27 10.41 -15.32 8.85
N LEU A 28 11.65 -15.62 8.47
CA LEU A 28 12.00 -16.91 7.85
C LEU A 28 11.85 -18.06 8.83
N GLU A 29 12.16 -17.86 10.11
CA GLU A 29 11.89 -18.85 11.15
C GLU A 29 10.39 -19.16 11.25
N ILE A 30 9.52 -18.15 11.24
CA ILE A 30 8.06 -18.37 11.21
C ILE A 30 7.66 -19.14 9.96
N PHE A 31 8.11 -18.71 8.79
CA PHE A 31 7.64 -19.27 7.51
C PHE A 31 8.16 -20.69 7.20
N THR A 32 9.35 -21.04 7.68
CA THR A 32 10.04 -22.25 7.24
C THR A 32 10.19 -23.31 8.33
N LYS A 33 10.01 -22.97 9.61
CA LYS A 33 10.24 -23.91 10.72
C LYS A 33 9.06 -24.89 10.85
N PRO A 34 9.25 -26.20 10.59
CA PRO A 34 8.14 -27.16 10.59
C PRO A 34 7.48 -27.35 11.96
N SER A 35 8.14 -26.94 13.05
CA SER A 35 7.58 -27.01 14.40
C SER A 35 6.66 -25.84 14.72
N LEU A 36 6.65 -24.77 13.93
CA LEU A 36 5.76 -23.62 14.12
C LEU A 36 4.52 -23.85 13.26
N THR A 37 3.55 -24.59 13.78
CA THR A 37 2.32 -24.92 13.04
C THR A 37 1.08 -24.31 13.65
N THR A 38 1.15 -24.01 14.95
CA THR A 38 0.05 -23.43 15.72
C THR A 38 0.36 -22.01 16.15
N ARG A 39 -0.68 -21.26 16.48
CA ARG A 39 -0.58 -19.95 17.13
C ARG A 39 0.33 -20.02 18.36
N SER A 40 0.12 -20.98 19.25
CA SER A 40 0.91 -21.13 20.49
C SER A 40 2.40 -21.32 20.21
N ASP A 41 2.75 -22.05 19.15
CA ASP A 41 4.15 -22.24 18.75
C ASP A 41 4.80 -20.90 18.36
N ILE A 42 4.08 -20.06 17.58
CA ILE A 42 4.56 -18.75 17.17
C ILE A 42 4.76 -17.85 18.40
N ILE A 43 3.78 -17.76 19.31
CA ILE A 43 3.89 -16.88 20.49
C ILE A 43 5.07 -17.28 21.37
N ASN A 44 5.22 -18.58 21.64
CA ASN A 44 6.31 -19.09 22.45
C ASN A 44 7.68 -18.84 21.78
N HIS A 45 7.75 -18.93 20.45
CA HIS A 45 8.98 -18.71 19.69
C HIS A 45 9.42 -17.24 19.64
N LEU A 46 8.49 -16.30 19.69
CA LEU A 46 8.81 -14.86 19.63
C LEU A 46 9.45 -14.31 20.90
N GLU A 47 9.59 -15.11 21.96
CA GLU A 47 10.17 -14.72 23.25
C GLU A 47 9.65 -13.36 23.74
N ILE A 48 8.36 -13.07 23.46
CA ILE A 48 7.74 -11.80 23.85
C ILE A 48 7.76 -11.76 25.37
N ASP A 49 8.27 -10.65 25.91
CA ASP A 49 8.28 -10.41 27.35
C ASP A 49 6.89 -10.68 27.92
N PRO A 50 6.72 -11.65 28.85
CA PRO A 50 5.43 -11.95 29.45
C PRO A 50 4.78 -10.74 30.15
N ALA A 51 5.57 -9.72 30.51
CA ALA A 51 5.05 -8.46 31.04
C ALA A 51 4.33 -7.62 29.97
N ASN A 52 4.53 -7.90 28.68
CA ASN A 52 3.94 -7.19 27.56
C ASN A 52 2.63 -7.87 27.09
N GLN A 53 1.69 -8.01 28.03
CA GLN A 53 0.41 -8.70 27.81
C GLN A 53 -0.38 -8.11 26.62
N TYR A 54 -0.27 -6.81 26.37
CA TYR A 54 -0.94 -6.15 25.26
C TYR A 54 -0.48 -6.68 23.89
N GLU A 55 0.82 -6.84 23.69
CA GLU A 55 1.42 -7.39 22.46
C GLU A 55 1.04 -8.85 22.27
N ILE A 56 1.03 -9.62 23.35
CA ILE A 56 0.58 -11.01 23.37
C ILE A 56 -0.91 -11.09 22.97
N ASP A 57 -1.77 -10.23 23.51
CA ASP A 57 -3.20 -10.20 23.22
C ASP A 57 -3.51 -9.78 21.78
N GLN A 58 -2.75 -8.82 21.24
CA GLN A 58 -2.84 -8.43 19.83
C GLN A 58 -2.47 -9.60 18.90
N LEU A 59 -1.32 -10.22 19.14
CA LEU A 59 -0.85 -11.35 18.35
C LEU A 59 -1.83 -12.53 18.45
N ASN A 60 -2.33 -12.80 19.66
CA ASN A 60 -3.36 -13.79 19.94
C ASN A 60 -4.62 -13.56 19.12
N THR A 61 -5.11 -12.32 19.09
CA THR A 61 -6.29 -11.93 18.33
C THR A 61 -6.04 -12.04 16.83
N ALA A 62 -4.88 -11.60 16.35
CA ALA A 62 -4.52 -11.69 14.94
C ALA A 62 -4.43 -13.14 14.46
N LEU A 63 -3.84 -14.03 15.26
CA LEU A 63 -3.56 -15.42 14.89
C LEU A 63 -4.71 -16.41 15.17
N SER A 64 -5.91 -15.96 15.57
CA SER A 64 -6.98 -16.86 16.02
C SER A 64 -7.33 -17.97 15.03
N ASP A 65 -7.27 -17.68 13.72
CA ASP A 65 -7.71 -18.57 12.63
C ASP A 65 -6.69 -18.67 11.48
N GLN A 66 -5.41 -18.45 11.77
CA GLN A 66 -4.33 -18.43 10.76
C GLN A 66 -3.39 -19.61 10.90
N THR A 67 -2.99 -20.20 9.77
CA THR A 67 -1.85 -21.13 9.70
C THR A 67 -0.61 -20.38 9.23
N VAL A 68 0.58 -20.93 9.48
CA VAL A 68 1.83 -20.36 8.95
C VAL A 68 1.81 -20.28 7.43
N GLU A 69 1.23 -21.27 6.75
CA GLU A 69 1.06 -21.27 5.29
C GLU A 69 0.21 -20.09 4.80
N HIS A 70 -0.88 -19.77 5.51
CA HIS A 70 -1.70 -18.59 5.19
C HIS A 70 -0.93 -17.29 5.40
N LEU A 71 -0.13 -17.17 6.47
CA LEU A 71 0.69 -15.98 6.72
C LEU A 71 1.78 -15.80 5.65
N HIS A 72 2.45 -16.89 5.28
CA HIS A 72 3.46 -16.90 4.22
C HIS A 72 2.85 -16.45 2.89
N THR A 73 1.72 -17.04 2.52
CA THR A 73 0.98 -16.68 1.29
C THR A 73 0.55 -15.21 1.32
N ALA A 74 -0.05 -14.76 2.43
CA ALA A 74 -0.51 -13.38 2.59
C ALA A 74 0.65 -12.37 2.53
N PHE A 75 1.82 -12.70 3.08
CA PHE A 75 3.01 -11.86 2.99
C PHE A 75 3.44 -11.68 1.54
N TRP A 76 3.56 -12.77 0.77
CA TRP A 76 4.00 -12.70 -0.62
C TRP A 76 2.95 -12.13 -1.59
N GLN A 77 1.66 -12.23 -1.24
CA GLN A 77 0.57 -11.48 -1.89
C GLN A 77 0.64 -9.99 -1.58
N PHE A 78 0.97 -9.63 -0.33
CA PHE A 78 1.16 -8.24 0.08
C PHE A 78 2.37 -7.59 -0.61
N VAL A 79 3.47 -8.31 -0.82
CA VAL A 79 4.67 -7.81 -1.51
C VAL A 79 4.41 -7.43 -2.97
N LYS A 80 3.59 -8.20 -3.70
CA LYS A 80 3.30 -7.97 -5.14
C LYS A 80 4.57 -7.87 -6.01
N HIS A 81 4.80 -6.71 -6.61
CA HIS A 81 5.95 -6.36 -7.45
C HIS A 81 7.00 -5.54 -6.70
N GLU A 82 6.73 -5.13 -5.46
CA GLU A 82 7.65 -4.31 -4.67
C GLU A 82 8.83 -5.15 -4.19
N ASN A 83 9.93 -4.49 -3.84
CA ASN A 83 11.04 -5.12 -3.17
C ASN A 83 10.61 -5.61 -1.76
N PRO A 84 10.77 -6.90 -1.41
CA PRO A 84 10.40 -7.43 -0.10
C PRO A 84 11.09 -6.69 1.06
N ASP A 85 12.33 -6.24 0.86
CA ASP A 85 13.08 -5.46 1.86
C ASP A 85 12.44 -4.08 2.08
N ALA A 86 11.96 -3.41 1.02
CA ALA A 86 11.25 -2.14 1.17
C ALA A 86 9.96 -2.31 1.98
N VAL A 87 9.22 -3.38 1.70
CA VAL A 87 7.98 -3.71 2.42
C VAL A 87 8.26 -3.84 3.91
N VAL A 88 9.23 -4.64 4.33
CA VAL A 88 9.53 -4.82 5.77
C VAL A 88 10.19 -3.60 6.41
N LEU A 89 10.98 -2.82 5.66
CA LEU A 89 11.59 -1.59 6.14
C LEU A 89 10.55 -0.53 6.53
N ARG A 90 9.40 -0.47 5.85
CA ARG A 90 8.27 0.39 6.26
C ARG A 90 7.82 0.09 7.69
N PHE A 91 7.70 -1.19 8.05
CA PHE A 91 7.29 -1.60 9.39
C PHE A 91 8.40 -1.35 10.42
N LEU A 92 9.67 -1.60 10.07
CA LEU A 92 10.81 -1.28 10.94
C LEU A 92 10.83 0.20 11.31
N ARG A 93 10.68 1.09 10.33
CA ARG A 93 10.60 2.54 10.57
C ARG A 93 9.43 2.90 11.49
N ALA A 94 8.24 2.34 11.26
CA ALA A 94 7.05 2.59 12.08
C ALA A 94 7.12 2.04 13.51
N ARG A 95 8.03 1.12 13.79
CA ARG A 95 8.26 0.54 15.12
C ARG A 95 9.63 0.87 15.69
N SER A 96 10.22 1.98 15.23
CA SER A 96 11.49 2.50 15.75
C SER A 96 12.61 1.44 15.77
N TRP A 97 12.63 0.57 14.76
CA TRP A 97 13.60 -0.52 14.58
C TRP A 97 13.57 -1.61 15.67
N ASP A 98 12.46 -1.74 16.40
CA ASP A 98 12.19 -2.85 17.32
C ASP A 98 11.66 -4.06 16.52
N ALA A 99 12.47 -5.12 16.40
CA ALA A 99 12.16 -6.27 15.56
C ALA A 99 10.90 -7.05 16.02
N ASN A 100 10.70 -7.20 17.32
CA ASN A 100 9.56 -7.95 17.86
C ASN A 100 8.25 -7.19 17.62
N LYS A 101 8.23 -5.90 17.94
CA LYS A 101 7.05 -5.04 17.66
C LYS A 101 6.76 -4.94 16.17
N THR A 102 7.81 -4.90 15.35
CA THR A 102 7.70 -4.89 13.89
C THR A 102 7.02 -6.17 13.39
N LEU A 103 7.46 -7.32 13.88
CA LEU A 103 6.91 -8.62 13.48
C LEU A 103 5.44 -8.78 13.90
N ILE A 104 5.08 -8.36 15.11
CA ILE A 104 3.68 -8.34 15.57
C ILE A 104 2.82 -7.48 14.64
N MET A 105 3.31 -6.30 14.26
CA MET A 105 2.60 -5.41 13.33
C MET A 105 2.45 -6.01 11.93
N ILE A 106 3.48 -6.67 11.40
CA ILE A 106 3.41 -7.39 10.12
C ILE A 106 2.33 -8.47 10.21
N ILE A 107 2.41 -9.38 11.18
CA ILE A 107 1.43 -10.47 11.36
C ILE A 107 0.02 -9.90 11.48
N SER A 108 -0.17 -8.89 12.33
CA SER A 108 -1.48 -8.24 12.53
C SER A 108 -2.03 -7.66 11.23
N THR A 109 -1.17 -7.06 10.41
CA THR A 109 -1.53 -6.57 9.07
C THR A 109 -1.93 -7.70 8.15
N LEU A 110 -1.16 -8.79 8.07
CA LEU A 110 -1.51 -9.94 7.22
C LEU A 110 -2.86 -10.56 7.60
N CYS A 111 -3.13 -10.67 8.91
CA CYS A 111 -4.41 -11.16 9.41
C CYS A 111 -5.56 -10.20 9.09
N TRP A 112 -5.35 -8.89 9.27
CA TRP A 112 -6.33 -7.87 8.90
C TRP A 112 -6.64 -7.92 7.41
N ARG A 113 -5.62 -8.04 6.54
CA ARG A 113 -5.80 -8.11 5.08
C ARG A 113 -6.72 -9.26 4.70
N ARG A 114 -6.48 -10.45 5.26
CA ARG A 114 -7.31 -11.64 5.03
C ARG A 114 -8.74 -11.43 5.56
N LYS A 115 -8.91 -10.88 6.76
CA LYS A 115 -10.24 -10.62 7.35
C LYS A 115 -11.02 -9.56 6.55
N PHE A 116 -10.34 -8.55 6.03
CA PHE A 116 -10.92 -7.50 5.20
C PHE A 116 -11.25 -8.01 3.79
N GLY A 117 -10.59 -9.08 3.32
CA GLY A 117 -10.74 -9.61 1.97
C GLY A 117 -10.04 -8.72 0.94
N VAL A 118 -8.82 -8.24 1.23
CA VAL A 118 -8.10 -7.33 0.31
C VAL A 118 -7.86 -8.00 -1.05
N GLU A 119 -7.47 -9.27 -1.06
CA GLU A 119 -7.22 -10.01 -2.28
C GLU A 119 -8.51 -10.21 -3.10
N ASP A 120 -9.64 -10.52 -2.45
CA ASP A 120 -10.96 -10.62 -3.10
C ASP A 120 -11.42 -9.27 -3.68
N LEU A 121 -11.19 -8.18 -2.94
CA LEU A 121 -11.48 -6.82 -3.38
C LEU A 121 -10.67 -6.46 -4.64
N LEU A 122 -9.41 -6.88 -4.72
CA LEU A 122 -8.54 -6.65 -5.87
C LEU A 122 -8.88 -7.56 -7.06
N GLU A 123 -9.26 -8.81 -6.81
CA GLU A 123 -9.66 -9.76 -7.86
C GLU A 123 -11.01 -9.36 -8.49
N GLY A 124 -11.96 -8.86 -7.70
CA GLY A 124 -13.25 -8.37 -8.21
C GLY A 124 -13.19 -6.97 -8.82
N GLY A 125 -12.48 -6.04 -8.16
CA GLY A 125 -12.26 -4.66 -8.58
C GLY A 125 -13.52 -3.87 -8.95
N GLU A 126 -13.33 -2.90 -9.84
CA GLU A 126 -14.39 -1.98 -10.27
C GLU A 126 -15.47 -2.69 -11.09
N LEU A 127 -15.11 -3.63 -11.96
CA LEU A 127 -16.07 -4.37 -12.81
C LEU A 127 -17.09 -5.16 -11.99
N ALA A 128 -16.65 -5.93 -10.98
CA ALA A 128 -17.58 -6.70 -10.15
C ALA A 128 -18.60 -5.79 -9.44
N ALA A 129 -18.19 -4.58 -9.03
CA ALA A 129 -19.07 -3.62 -8.37
C ALA A 129 -20.13 -3.02 -9.31
N THR A 130 -19.88 -2.99 -10.62
CA THR A 130 -20.87 -2.51 -11.60
C THR A 130 -22.07 -3.43 -11.75
N THR A 131 -21.89 -4.75 -11.53
CA THR A 131 -22.85 -5.76 -11.98
C THR A 131 -23.86 -6.23 -10.94
N ASN A 132 -23.67 -6.02 -9.62
CA ASN A 132 -24.70 -6.07 -8.56
C ASN A 132 -24.16 -6.10 -7.11
N THR A 133 -22.84 -6.08 -6.87
CA THR A 133 -22.29 -6.38 -5.53
C THR A 133 -22.10 -5.16 -4.61
N ASP A 134 -21.80 -3.96 -5.14
CA ASP A 134 -21.68 -2.72 -4.33
C ASP A 134 -21.77 -1.45 -5.20
N GLN A 135 -22.99 -0.98 -5.49
CA GLN A 135 -23.22 0.24 -6.27
C GLN A 135 -22.65 1.50 -5.56
N GLY A 136 -22.58 1.47 -4.23
CA GLY A 136 -22.01 2.55 -3.43
C GLY A 136 -20.52 2.70 -3.69
N PHE A 137 -19.77 1.60 -3.80
CA PHE A 137 -18.34 1.59 -4.10
C PHE A 137 -18.04 2.13 -5.51
N ILE A 138 -18.70 1.62 -6.55
CA ILE A 138 -18.44 2.06 -7.94
C ILE A 138 -18.84 3.52 -8.17
N HIS A 139 -19.91 3.99 -7.51
CA HIS A 139 -20.36 5.37 -7.60
C HIS A 139 -19.25 6.37 -7.23
N GLN A 140 -18.36 6.01 -6.29
CA GLN A 140 -17.28 6.89 -5.83
C GLN A 140 -16.27 7.21 -6.93
N PHE A 141 -15.97 6.24 -7.79
CA PHE A 141 -15.09 6.44 -8.94
C PHE A 141 -15.81 7.29 -9.99
N ARG A 142 -17.07 6.99 -10.31
CA ARG A 142 -17.88 7.74 -11.30
C ARG A 142 -17.94 9.24 -11.01
N ILE A 143 -18.03 9.63 -9.74
CA ILE A 143 -18.07 11.04 -9.34
C ILE A 143 -16.67 11.67 -9.16
N GLY A 144 -15.60 10.88 -9.23
CA GLY A 144 -14.23 11.34 -9.00
C GLY A 144 -13.95 11.71 -7.54
N LYS A 145 -14.48 10.94 -6.58
CA LYS A 145 -14.24 11.19 -5.14
C LYS A 145 -12.77 11.05 -4.76
N ALA A 146 -12.10 10.05 -5.31
CA ALA A 146 -10.67 9.82 -5.14
C ALA A 146 -10.07 9.24 -6.43
N TYR A 147 -8.93 9.77 -6.87
CA TYR A 147 -8.21 9.31 -8.05
C TYR A 147 -6.73 9.68 -7.98
N LEU A 148 -5.92 9.07 -8.83
CA LEU A 148 -4.48 9.18 -8.94
C LEU A 148 -4.16 9.95 -10.21
N HIS A 149 -3.41 11.03 -10.08
CA HIS A 149 -2.95 11.79 -11.22
C HIS A 149 -1.66 12.54 -10.90
N GLY A 150 -0.64 12.31 -11.71
CA GLY A 150 0.64 12.97 -11.61
C GLY A 150 1.53 12.48 -10.48
N PHE A 151 2.66 13.17 -10.36
CA PHE A 151 3.67 12.94 -9.34
C PHE A 151 3.97 14.24 -8.62
N ASP A 152 4.33 14.12 -7.35
CA ASP A 152 4.93 15.24 -6.66
C ASP A 152 6.44 15.37 -7.01
N ARG A 153 7.11 16.35 -6.39
CA ARG A 153 8.53 16.63 -6.64
C ARG A 153 9.45 15.50 -6.24
N GLU A 154 9.05 14.71 -5.25
CA GLU A 154 9.77 13.53 -4.78
C GLU A 154 9.39 12.27 -5.57
N LYS A 155 8.65 12.40 -6.68
CA LYS A 155 8.22 11.28 -7.55
C LYS A 155 7.27 10.30 -6.85
N ARG A 156 6.51 10.77 -5.86
CA ARG A 156 5.43 10.00 -5.23
C ARG A 156 4.15 10.17 -6.04
N PRO A 157 3.42 9.09 -6.37
CA PRO A 157 2.13 9.22 -7.03
C PRO A 157 1.18 10.05 -6.17
N VAL A 158 0.43 10.94 -6.82
CA VAL A 158 -0.48 11.87 -6.13
C VAL A 158 -1.90 11.32 -6.19
N CYS A 159 -2.50 11.08 -5.02
CA CYS A 159 -3.91 10.75 -4.86
C CYS A 159 -4.69 12.02 -4.50
N ILE A 160 -5.57 12.47 -5.39
CA ILE A 160 -6.45 13.62 -5.18
C ILE A 160 -7.79 13.10 -4.65
N ILE A 161 -8.22 13.63 -3.52
CA ILE A 161 -9.45 13.28 -2.82
C ILE A 161 -10.29 14.55 -2.72
N SER A 162 -11.57 14.47 -3.07
CA SER A 162 -12.51 15.60 -3.06
C SER A 162 -13.61 15.42 -2.00
N PRO A 163 -13.35 15.77 -0.72
CA PRO A 163 -14.33 15.64 0.36
C PRO A 163 -15.67 16.32 0.10
N ARG A 164 -15.74 17.39 -0.71
CA ARG A 164 -17.02 18.02 -1.10
C ARG A 164 -18.03 17.04 -1.71
N LEU A 165 -17.55 15.94 -2.31
CA LEU A 165 -18.37 14.90 -2.95
C LEU A 165 -18.81 13.82 -1.97
N HIS A 166 -18.40 13.91 -0.69
CA HIS A 166 -18.82 12.95 0.30
C HIS A 166 -20.20 13.29 0.86
N GLN A 167 -21.14 12.34 0.72
CA GLN A 167 -22.41 12.30 1.44
C GLN A 167 -22.55 10.90 2.02
N SER A 168 -22.75 10.79 3.33
CA SER A 168 -22.80 9.48 4.00
C SER A 168 -24.01 8.64 3.61
N SER A 169 -25.05 9.25 3.00
CA SER A 169 -26.24 8.55 2.50
C SER A 169 -26.02 7.80 1.19
N ASP A 170 -25.00 8.16 0.41
CA ASP A 170 -24.81 7.64 -0.95
C ASP A 170 -24.16 6.24 -0.97
N GLN A 171 -23.64 5.79 0.18
CA GLN A 171 -22.95 4.51 0.28
C GLN A 171 -22.92 3.98 1.72
N SER A 172 -22.62 2.69 1.87
CA SER A 172 -22.38 2.10 3.18
C SER A 172 -20.99 2.49 3.73
N PRO A 173 -20.76 2.41 5.06
CA PRO A 173 -19.42 2.55 5.62
C PRO A 173 -18.42 1.58 4.98
N GLU A 174 -18.82 0.32 4.77
CA GLU A 174 -18.00 -0.71 4.13
C GLU A 174 -17.55 -0.31 2.72
N SER A 175 -18.42 0.34 1.94
CA SER A 175 -18.08 0.84 0.60
C SER A 175 -16.98 1.91 0.64
N ILE A 176 -16.96 2.76 1.67
CA ILE A 176 -15.90 3.78 1.86
C ILE A 176 -14.61 3.15 2.37
N GLU A 177 -14.70 2.15 3.24
CA GLU A 177 -13.55 1.38 3.69
C GLU A 177 -12.90 0.64 2.50
N LYS A 178 -13.71 -0.02 1.66
CA LYS A 178 -13.27 -0.66 0.41
C LYS A 178 -12.65 0.37 -0.54
N LEU A 179 -13.25 1.54 -0.74
CA LEU A 179 -12.67 2.62 -1.55
C LEU A 179 -11.29 3.01 -1.05
N THR A 180 -11.15 3.17 0.27
CA THR A 180 -9.89 3.57 0.91
C THR A 180 -8.80 2.52 0.65
N VAL A 181 -9.09 1.25 0.94
CA VAL A 181 -8.15 0.14 0.76
C VAL A 181 -7.83 -0.07 -0.72
N TYR A 182 -8.83 -0.05 -1.60
CA TYR A 182 -8.64 -0.18 -3.05
C TYR A 182 -7.77 0.95 -3.61
N THR A 183 -7.99 2.18 -3.17
CA THR A 183 -7.19 3.34 -3.60
C THR A 183 -5.75 3.21 -3.11
N MET A 184 -5.52 2.81 -1.86
CA MET A 184 -4.17 2.57 -1.34
C MET A 184 -3.46 1.46 -2.11
N GLU A 185 -4.13 0.33 -2.37
CA GLU A 185 -3.57 -0.78 -3.13
C GLU A 185 -3.28 -0.45 -4.59
N THR A 186 -4.15 0.36 -5.22
CA THR A 186 -3.93 0.87 -6.59
C THR A 186 -2.77 1.86 -6.61
N THR A 187 -2.65 2.72 -5.61
CA THR A 187 -1.54 3.69 -5.49
C THR A 187 -0.19 2.97 -5.41
N ARG A 188 -0.11 1.85 -4.70
CA ARG A 188 1.11 1.03 -4.60
C ARG A 188 1.56 0.46 -5.94
N LEU A 189 0.65 0.24 -6.89
CA LEU A 189 1.02 -0.17 -8.26
C LEU A 189 1.76 0.93 -9.02
N LEU A 190 1.66 2.18 -8.57
CA LEU A 190 2.26 3.35 -9.20
C LEU A 190 3.58 3.79 -8.53
N TYR A 191 4.07 3.05 -7.54
CA TYR A 191 5.34 3.35 -6.90
C TYR A 191 6.50 3.22 -7.90
N GLN A 192 7.37 4.23 -7.87
CA GLN A 192 8.58 4.28 -8.69
C GLN A 192 9.79 4.24 -7.77
N GLU A 193 10.48 3.10 -7.73
CA GLU A 193 11.72 2.93 -6.96
C GLU A 193 12.70 4.09 -7.24
N PRO A 194 13.37 4.63 -6.20
CA PRO A 194 13.40 4.14 -4.82
C PRO A 194 12.22 4.56 -3.93
N ASN A 195 11.24 5.31 -4.46
CA ASN A 195 10.11 5.79 -3.66
C ASN A 195 9.04 4.72 -3.47
N ASP A 196 8.68 4.51 -2.21
CA ASP A 196 7.72 3.52 -1.73
C ASP A 196 6.53 4.17 -0.99
N THR A 197 6.29 5.45 -1.28
CA THR A 197 5.29 6.30 -0.60
C THR A 197 4.45 7.11 -1.60
N SER A 198 3.32 7.65 -1.11
CA SER A 198 2.37 8.46 -1.88
C SER A 198 2.21 9.88 -1.33
N CYS A 199 1.73 10.78 -2.17
CA CYS A 199 1.24 12.09 -1.75
C CYS A 199 -0.29 12.11 -1.83
N MET A 200 -0.97 12.49 -0.75
CA MET A 200 -2.42 12.68 -0.74
C MET A 200 -2.75 14.16 -0.81
N VAL A 201 -3.71 14.56 -1.65
CA VAL A 201 -4.22 15.92 -1.72
C VAL A 201 -5.70 15.88 -1.41
N PHE A 202 -6.09 16.40 -0.25
CA PHE A 202 -7.49 16.63 0.09
C PHE A 202 -7.89 18.01 -0.42
N ASP A 203 -8.61 18.06 -1.55
CA ASP A 203 -9.19 19.28 -2.09
C ASP A 203 -10.46 19.66 -1.31
N MET A 204 -10.28 20.54 -0.34
CA MET A 204 -11.35 21.03 0.53
C MET A 204 -12.17 22.17 -0.11
N THR A 205 -11.93 22.49 -1.39
CA THR A 205 -12.75 23.48 -2.11
C THR A 205 -14.21 23.04 -2.11
N GLY A 206 -15.09 23.91 -1.60
CA GLY A 206 -16.53 23.60 -1.48
C GLY A 206 -16.89 22.64 -0.35
N PHE A 207 -15.95 22.23 0.50
CA PHE A 207 -16.23 21.40 1.67
C PHE A 207 -17.11 22.15 2.68
N SER A 208 -18.07 21.43 3.26
CA SER A 208 -18.92 21.89 4.36
C SER A 208 -18.98 20.85 5.48
N PHE A 209 -19.55 21.23 6.64
CA PHE A 209 -19.78 20.28 7.73
C PHE A 209 -20.62 19.07 7.34
N TYR A 210 -21.53 19.20 6.36
CA TYR A 210 -22.36 18.09 5.89
C TYR A 210 -21.56 16.98 5.22
N ASN A 211 -20.35 17.30 4.73
CA ASN A 211 -19.48 16.34 4.08
C ASN A 211 -18.54 15.62 5.06
N MET A 212 -18.54 16.01 6.34
CA MET A 212 -17.60 15.49 7.32
C MET A 212 -18.04 14.11 7.83
N ASP A 213 -17.28 13.08 7.48
CA ASP A 213 -17.44 11.73 8.00
C ASP A 213 -16.25 11.33 8.88
N TYR A 214 -16.46 11.37 10.19
CA TYR A 214 -15.43 11.02 11.17
C TYR A 214 -15.09 9.53 11.16
N SER A 215 -16.01 8.66 10.75
CA SER A 215 -15.75 7.21 10.67
C SER A 215 -14.79 6.91 9.51
N ALA A 216 -15.05 7.47 8.33
CA ALA A 216 -14.17 7.37 7.17
C ALA A 216 -12.76 7.94 7.46
N VAL A 217 -12.69 9.11 8.10
CA VAL A 217 -11.39 9.71 8.47
C VAL A 217 -10.64 8.85 9.49
N ARG A 218 -11.32 8.28 10.49
CA ARG A 218 -10.68 7.35 11.43
C ARG A 218 -10.17 6.10 10.73
N PHE A 219 -10.91 5.55 9.78
CA PHE A 219 -10.49 4.38 9.03
C PHE A 219 -9.25 4.66 8.16
N ILE A 220 -9.19 5.82 7.49
CA ILE A 220 -8.00 6.25 6.74
C ILE A 220 -6.79 6.35 7.67
N ILE A 221 -6.96 6.95 8.85
CA ILE A 221 -5.88 7.09 9.84
C ILE A 221 -5.43 5.72 10.35
N ASP A 222 -6.36 4.82 10.68
CA ASP A 222 -6.03 3.48 11.12
C ASP A 222 -5.29 2.69 10.05
N CYS A 223 -5.73 2.76 8.78
CA CYS A 223 -4.99 2.18 7.66
C CYS A 223 -3.54 2.71 7.61
N LEU A 224 -3.33 4.02 7.69
CA LEU A 224 -2.00 4.63 7.60
C LEU A 224 -1.08 4.29 8.79
N GLN A 225 -1.64 4.10 9.99
CA GLN A 225 -0.87 3.85 11.22
C GLN A 225 -0.66 2.36 11.52
N SER A 226 -1.60 1.52 11.11
CA SER A 226 -1.67 0.11 11.53
C SER A 226 -1.34 -0.87 10.40
N HIS A 227 -1.73 -0.57 9.15
CA HIS A 227 -1.74 -1.56 8.05
C HIS A 227 -0.91 -1.16 6.82
N TYR A 228 -0.76 0.13 6.58
CA TYR A 228 0.07 0.74 5.54
C TYR A 228 1.09 1.71 6.16
N PRO A 229 1.86 1.27 7.18
CA PRO A 229 2.82 2.13 7.84
C PRO A 229 3.78 2.73 6.82
N GLU A 230 4.20 3.97 7.07
CA GLU A 230 5.26 4.61 6.28
C GLU A 230 5.00 4.61 4.77
N SER A 231 3.74 4.52 4.34
CA SER A 231 3.30 4.59 2.93
C SER A 231 2.80 5.99 2.54
N LEU A 232 2.53 6.85 3.53
CA LEU A 232 2.26 8.27 3.32
C LEU A 232 3.58 9.04 3.35
N GLY A 233 3.82 9.81 2.29
CA GLY A 233 4.91 10.76 2.19
C GLY A 233 4.51 12.16 2.64
N GLU A 234 3.47 12.73 2.02
CA GLU A 234 2.87 14.02 2.39
C GLU A 234 1.35 13.96 2.23
N CYS A 235 0.62 14.65 3.11
CA CYS A 235 -0.82 14.84 3.03
C CYS A 235 -1.12 16.34 2.98
N LEU A 236 -1.52 16.83 1.81
CA LEU A 236 -1.81 18.22 1.55
C LEU A 236 -3.30 18.48 1.74
N ILE A 237 -3.66 19.18 2.82
CA ILE A 237 -5.02 19.69 3.02
C ILE A 237 -5.12 21.03 2.27
N HIS A 238 -5.69 20.98 1.07
CA HIS A 238 -5.74 22.11 0.15
C HIS A 238 -7.04 22.88 0.28
N ASN A 239 -6.95 24.21 0.34
CA ASN A 239 -8.08 25.14 0.34
C ASN A 239 -9.11 24.88 1.46
N ALA A 240 -8.65 24.52 2.66
CA ALA A 240 -9.52 24.22 3.79
C ALA A 240 -10.30 25.46 4.25
N PRO A 241 -11.65 25.40 4.34
CA PRO A 241 -12.45 26.52 4.83
C PRO A 241 -12.17 26.77 6.32
N TRP A 242 -12.42 28.00 6.81
CA TRP A 242 -12.14 28.40 8.19
C TRP A 242 -12.73 27.45 9.24
N VAL A 243 -13.89 26.88 8.91
CA VAL A 243 -14.64 25.92 9.71
C VAL A 243 -13.87 24.62 9.98
N PHE A 244 -12.99 24.22 9.06
CA PHE A 244 -12.17 23.03 9.19
C PHE A 244 -11.16 23.13 10.35
N ARG A 245 -10.84 24.34 10.84
CA ARG A 245 -9.95 24.51 12.01
C ARG A 245 -10.46 23.78 13.26
N GLY A 246 -11.78 23.73 13.46
CA GLY A 246 -12.39 23.00 14.56
C GLY A 246 -12.28 21.48 14.37
N ILE A 247 -12.63 21.01 13.17
CA ILE A 247 -12.54 19.60 12.76
C ILE A 247 -11.10 19.10 12.89
N TRP A 248 -10.13 19.87 12.41
CA TRP A 248 -8.72 19.53 12.47
C TRP A 248 -8.22 19.31 13.90
N ARG A 249 -8.71 20.10 14.88
CA ARG A 249 -8.36 19.89 16.30
C ARG A 249 -8.77 18.50 16.80
N VAL A 250 -9.92 18.00 16.32
CA VAL A 250 -10.42 16.66 16.65
C VAL A 250 -9.56 15.60 15.95
N ILE A 251 -9.36 15.73 14.63
CA ILE A 251 -8.56 14.78 13.83
C ILE A 251 -7.14 14.67 14.36
N LYS A 252 -6.52 15.80 14.73
CA LYS A 252 -5.15 15.84 15.26
C LYS A 252 -4.97 14.99 16.52
N ALA A 253 -6.01 14.80 17.32
CA ALA A 253 -5.94 13.96 18.52
C ALA A 253 -5.91 12.45 18.20
N TRP A 254 -6.22 12.05 16.96
CA TRP A 254 -6.19 10.65 16.51
C TRP A 254 -4.89 10.26 15.81
N LEU A 255 -4.11 11.26 15.42
CA LEU A 255 -2.88 11.08 14.66
C LEU A 255 -1.70 10.84 15.59
N ASP A 256 -0.91 9.83 15.28
CA ASP A 256 0.42 9.69 15.84
C ASP A 256 1.34 10.84 15.34
N PRO A 257 2.45 11.11 16.05
CA PRO A 257 3.37 12.19 15.66
C PRO A 257 3.95 12.05 14.26
N ALA A 258 4.16 10.82 13.78
CA ALA A 258 4.78 10.56 12.48
C ALA A 258 3.81 10.95 11.35
N VAL A 259 2.56 10.51 11.39
CA VAL A 259 1.52 10.90 10.41
C VAL A 259 1.20 12.39 10.54
N ALA A 260 1.06 12.92 11.75
CA ALA A 260 0.77 14.33 11.98
C ALA A 260 1.83 15.27 11.37
N SER A 261 3.10 14.85 11.37
CA SER A 261 4.20 15.64 10.80
C SER A 261 4.16 15.77 9.28
N LYS A 262 3.46 14.86 8.60
CA LYS A 262 3.32 14.80 7.13
C LYS A 262 2.12 15.60 6.61
N ILE A 263 1.35 16.25 7.51
CA ILE A 263 0.16 17.01 7.12
C ILE A 263 0.52 18.47 6.91
N GLN A 264 0.29 18.95 5.68
CA GLN A 264 0.59 20.31 5.25
C GLN A 264 -0.69 21.01 4.82
N PHE A 265 -0.87 22.26 5.24
CA PHE A 265 -1.98 23.09 4.78
C PHE A 265 -1.52 23.97 3.62
N THR A 266 -2.28 23.94 2.53
CA THR A 266 -2.00 24.74 1.32
C THR A 266 -3.27 25.50 0.91
N TYR A 267 -3.13 26.70 0.35
CA TYR A 267 -4.29 27.57 0.06
C TYR A 267 -4.34 28.07 -1.38
N ASN A 268 -3.27 27.91 -2.14
CA ASN A 268 -3.18 28.35 -3.53
C ASN A 268 -2.14 27.49 -4.28
N ALA A 269 -2.04 27.71 -5.59
CA ALA A 269 -1.09 26.98 -6.44
C ALA A 269 0.37 27.18 -6.05
N LYS A 270 0.75 28.35 -5.51
CA LYS A 270 2.12 28.59 -5.03
C LYS A 270 2.44 27.70 -3.83
N ASP A 271 1.50 27.50 -2.90
CA ASP A 271 1.68 26.60 -1.76
C ASP A 271 1.80 25.14 -2.22
N LEU A 272 0.88 24.68 -3.09
CA LEU A 272 0.96 23.35 -3.70
C LEU A 272 2.26 23.17 -4.48
N SER A 273 2.76 24.21 -5.15
CA SER A 273 3.97 24.16 -5.97
C SER A 273 5.25 23.85 -5.18
N GLN A 274 5.20 23.94 -3.85
CA GLN A 274 6.29 23.51 -2.96
C GLN A 274 6.43 21.98 -2.94
N PHE A 275 5.34 21.26 -3.22
CA PHE A 275 5.27 19.80 -3.17
C PHE A 275 5.11 19.20 -4.56
N ILE A 276 4.23 19.74 -5.40
CA ILE A 276 3.95 19.25 -6.76
C ILE A 276 4.51 20.25 -7.77
N LYS A 277 5.03 19.79 -8.92
CA LYS A 277 5.49 20.72 -9.97
C LYS A 277 4.29 21.48 -10.52
N GLU A 278 4.40 22.80 -10.68
CA GLU A 278 3.28 23.66 -11.14
C GLU A 278 2.64 23.19 -12.46
N ALA A 279 3.44 22.64 -13.37
CA ALA A 279 3.00 22.06 -14.64
C ALA A 279 2.22 20.74 -14.52
N GLN A 280 2.23 20.12 -13.35
CA GLN A 280 1.50 18.89 -12.99
C GLN A 280 0.41 19.15 -11.95
N ILE A 281 0.12 20.42 -11.65
CA ILE A 281 -1.02 20.80 -10.81
C ILE A 281 -2.20 21.08 -11.76
N PRO A 282 -3.32 20.36 -11.65
CA PRO A 282 -4.51 20.63 -12.44
C PRO A 282 -5.04 22.06 -12.28
N LYS A 283 -5.60 22.61 -13.36
CA LYS A 283 -6.20 23.97 -13.36
C LYS A 283 -7.26 24.16 -12.28
N PHE A 284 -8.06 23.14 -11.96
CA PHE A 284 -9.08 23.25 -10.90
C PHE A 284 -8.49 23.38 -9.49
N LEU A 285 -7.20 23.05 -9.29
CA LEU A 285 -6.42 23.34 -8.08
C LEU A 285 -5.58 24.63 -8.22
N GLY A 286 -5.83 25.42 -9.27
CA GLY A 286 -5.13 26.68 -9.56
C GLY A 286 -3.79 26.53 -10.30
N GLY A 287 -3.43 25.32 -10.73
CA GLY A 287 -2.19 25.06 -11.47
C GLY A 287 -2.27 25.32 -12.97
N LYS A 288 -1.32 24.77 -13.73
CA LYS A 288 -1.18 24.98 -15.18
C LYS A 288 -1.63 23.79 -16.04
N GLU A 289 -1.80 22.62 -15.44
CA GLU A 289 -2.11 21.41 -16.19
C GLU A 289 -3.58 21.40 -16.63
N ASP A 290 -3.79 21.29 -17.94
CA ASP A 290 -5.12 21.18 -18.54
C ASP A 290 -5.60 19.73 -18.51
N TRP A 291 -5.91 19.25 -17.32
CA TRP A 291 -6.37 17.89 -17.08
C TRP A 291 -7.59 17.89 -16.16
N THR A 292 -8.53 17.01 -16.46
CA THR A 292 -9.72 16.76 -15.64
C THR A 292 -9.93 15.26 -15.52
N TYR A 293 -10.37 14.83 -14.35
CA TYR A 293 -10.73 13.44 -14.13
C TYR A 293 -11.94 13.05 -14.98
N GLU A 294 -11.83 11.94 -15.69
CA GLU A 294 -12.92 11.29 -16.42
C GLU A 294 -12.92 9.81 -16.04
N TYR A 295 -14.06 9.31 -15.56
CA TYR A 295 -14.19 7.90 -15.24
C TYR A 295 -14.54 7.10 -16.50
N HIS A 296 -13.64 6.18 -16.87
CA HIS A 296 -13.88 5.25 -17.97
C HIS A 296 -14.51 3.99 -17.38
N GLU A 297 -15.72 3.63 -17.79
CA GLU A 297 -16.37 2.40 -17.33
C GLU A 297 -15.56 1.15 -17.74
N PRO A 298 -15.53 0.10 -16.92
CA PRO A 298 -14.88 -1.15 -17.26
C PRO A 298 -15.59 -1.85 -18.42
N SER A 299 -14.83 -2.49 -19.32
CA SER A 299 -15.46 -3.35 -20.33
C SER A 299 -15.90 -4.67 -19.70
N SER A 300 -16.91 -5.32 -20.29
CA SER A 300 -17.43 -6.58 -19.75
C SER A 300 -16.43 -7.74 -19.78
N ASP A 301 -15.40 -7.64 -20.62
CA ASP A 301 -14.41 -8.69 -20.92
C ASP A 301 -13.00 -8.38 -20.40
N GLU A 302 -12.73 -7.18 -19.86
CA GLU A 302 -11.36 -6.77 -19.45
C GLU A 302 -10.73 -7.65 -18.36
N ASN A 303 -11.55 -8.44 -17.64
CA ASN A 303 -11.13 -9.34 -16.57
C ASN A 303 -11.43 -10.82 -16.90
N SER A 304 -11.58 -11.20 -18.17
CA SER A 304 -11.87 -12.58 -18.59
C SER A 304 -10.86 -13.60 -18.04
N ALA A 305 -9.57 -13.24 -18.00
CA ALA A 305 -8.50 -14.05 -17.41
C ALA A 305 -8.66 -14.30 -15.89
N ILE A 306 -9.64 -13.65 -15.25
CA ILE A 306 -10.02 -13.87 -13.86
C ILE A 306 -11.33 -14.66 -13.78
N THR A 307 -12.36 -14.19 -14.48
CA THR A 307 -13.76 -14.66 -14.29
C THR A 307 -14.18 -15.79 -15.23
N ASP A 308 -13.61 -15.88 -16.43
CA ASP A 308 -13.98 -16.84 -17.48
C ASP A 308 -12.72 -17.43 -18.13
N ARG A 309 -11.90 -18.07 -17.30
CA ARG A 309 -10.58 -18.56 -17.70
C ARG A 309 -10.70 -19.71 -18.70
N THR A 310 -10.08 -19.55 -19.86
CA THR A 310 -9.82 -20.67 -20.77
C THR A 310 -8.86 -21.68 -20.13
N MET A 311 -8.82 -22.91 -20.66
CA MET A 311 -7.87 -23.92 -20.16
C MET A 311 -6.41 -23.45 -20.33
N ASP A 312 -6.10 -22.79 -21.45
CA ASP A 312 -4.77 -22.25 -21.72
C ASP A 312 -4.38 -21.16 -20.70
N GLU A 313 -5.32 -20.29 -20.31
CA GLU A 313 -5.11 -19.28 -19.26
C GLU A 313 -4.96 -19.89 -17.86
N LEU A 314 -5.70 -20.96 -17.54
CA LEU A 314 -5.52 -21.69 -16.28
C LEU A 314 -4.12 -22.31 -16.20
N ASP A 315 -3.65 -22.91 -17.30
CA ASP A 315 -2.32 -23.52 -17.36
C ASP A 315 -1.20 -22.47 -17.39
N GLU A 316 -1.42 -21.32 -18.03
CA GLU A 316 -0.51 -20.17 -17.97
C GLU A 316 -0.43 -19.64 -16.53
N LYS A 317 -1.57 -19.39 -15.86
CA LYS A 317 -1.61 -18.93 -14.47
C LYS A 317 -0.82 -19.87 -13.56
N ARG A 318 -1.11 -21.18 -13.61
CA ARG A 318 -0.39 -22.20 -12.82
C ARG A 318 1.11 -22.17 -13.07
N ARG A 319 1.53 -22.02 -14.33
CA ARG A 319 2.95 -21.93 -14.70
C ARG A 319 3.60 -20.70 -14.09
N VAL A 320 2.96 -19.54 -14.19
CA VAL A 320 3.48 -18.27 -13.65
C VAL A 320 3.53 -18.30 -12.13
N GLU A 321 2.53 -18.88 -11.46
CA GLU A 321 2.51 -19.11 -10.01
C GLU A 321 3.63 -20.06 -9.56
N ASN A 322 3.86 -21.15 -10.30
CA ASN A 322 4.96 -22.08 -10.01
C ASN A 322 6.33 -21.40 -10.16
N ILE A 323 6.52 -20.56 -11.19
CA ILE A 323 7.73 -19.74 -11.34
C ILE A 323 7.87 -18.78 -10.15
N ARG A 324 6.78 -18.12 -9.75
CA ARG A 324 6.78 -17.21 -8.60
C ARG A 324 7.23 -17.93 -7.33
N LYS A 325 6.66 -19.10 -7.08
CA LYS A 325 6.99 -19.94 -5.92
C LYS A 325 8.47 -20.33 -5.90
N ASP A 326 9.03 -20.75 -7.04
CA ASP A 326 10.46 -21.07 -7.16
C ASP A 326 11.36 -19.85 -6.86
N ILE A 327 11.00 -18.66 -7.37
CA ILE A 327 11.74 -17.43 -7.08
C ILE A 327 11.65 -17.07 -5.59
N ILE A 328 10.47 -17.20 -4.97
CA ILE A 328 10.26 -16.99 -3.52
C ILE A 328 11.16 -17.93 -2.71
N GLU A 329 11.13 -19.23 -2.99
CA GLU A 329 11.95 -20.22 -2.27
C GLU A 329 13.46 -19.95 -2.41
N LYS A 330 13.91 -19.51 -3.59
CA LYS A 330 15.29 -19.10 -3.82
C LYS A 330 15.63 -17.83 -3.04
N TYR A 331 14.75 -16.84 -3.03
CA TYR A 331 14.93 -15.59 -2.30
C TYR A 331 15.02 -15.82 -0.80
N GLU A 332 14.15 -16.68 -0.25
CA GLU A 332 14.17 -17.04 1.17
C GLU A 332 15.46 -17.76 1.56
N LYS A 333 15.93 -18.71 0.73
CA LYS A 333 17.22 -19.39 0.94
C LYS A 333 18.41 -18.42 0.87
N ALA A 334 18.42 -17.52 -0.10
CA ALA A 334 19.47 -16.50 -0.24
C ALA A 334 19.45 -15.53 0.95
N THR A 335 18.26 -15.11 1.38
CA THR A 335 18.07 -14.22 2.54
C THR A 335 18.48 -14.93 3.84
N ALA A 336 18.19 -16.22 4.02
CA ALA A 336 18.62 -17.01 5.17
C ALA A 336 20.15 -17.18 5.27
N ARG A 337 20.87 -17.16 4.14
CA ARG A 337 22.34 -17.11 4.11
C ARG A 337 22.84 -15.73 4.50
N TRP A 338 22.29 -14.70 3.84
CA TRP A 338 22.63 -13.30 4.08
C TRP A 338 22.43 -12.86 5.54
N THR A 339 21.44 -13.40 6.25
CA THR A 339 21.22 -13.08 7.68
C THR A 339 22.32 -13.61 8.59
N LYS A 340 23.11 -14.60 8.14
CA LYS A 340 24.18 -15.26 8.92
C LYS A 340 25.59 -14.78 8.55
N GLU A 341 25.74 -14.04 7.46
CA GLU A 341 27.03 -13.52 7.00
C GLU A 341 27.52 -12.37 7.89
N GLU A 342 28.85 -12.21 8.04
CA GLU A 342 29.42 -11.05 8.73
C GLU A 342 29.14 -9.74 7.96
N LEU A 343 28.94 -8.65 8.68
CA LEU A 343 28.71 -7.33 8.08
C LEU A 343 30.01 -6.81 7.46
N THR A 344 30.14 -6.92 6.13
CA THR A 344 31.21 -6.27 5.36
C THR A 344 30.72 -4.92 4.80
N THR A 345 31.67 -4.02 4.51
CA THR A 345 31.38 -2.63 4.09
C THR A 345 30.71 -2.47 2.72
N ASP A 346 30.49 -3.56 1.97
CA ASP A 346 30.10 -3.52 0.54
C ASP A 346 28.77 -4.24 0.24
N MET A 347 27.83 -4.24 1.19
CA MET A 347 26.58 -4.99 1.10
C MET A 347 25.34 -4.14 0.79
N THR A 348 25.42 -3.31 -0.25
CA THR A 348 24.18 -2.93 -0.95
C THR A 348 23.77 -4.14 -1.79
N GLY A 349 22.85 -4.97 -1.29
CA GLY A 349 22.39 -6.20 -1.95
C GLY A 349 21.66 -6.01 -3.30
N ALA A 350 21.83 -4.85 -3.94
CA ALA A 350 21.31 -4.52 -5.26
C ALA A 350 22.13 -5.14 -6.42
N GLY A 351 23.27 -5.79 -6.12
CA GLY A 351 24.12 -6.47 -7.13
C GLY A 351 24.40 -7.94 -6.87
N ASP A 352 23.82 -8.52 -5.81
CA ASP A 352 24.01 -9.91 -5.39
C ASP A 352 22.86 -10.82 -5.86
N GLU A 353 22.92 -12.11 -5.49
CA GLU A 353 21.88 -13.11 -5.77
C GLU A 353 20.47 -12.64 -5.35
N ARG A 354 20.34 -11.93 -4.21
CA ARG A 354 19.04 -11.44 -3.73
C ARG A 354 18.51 -10.35 -4.63
N GLY A 355 19.35 -9.40 -5.06
CA GLY A 355 18.97 -8.35 -6.00
C GLY A 355 18.39 -8.90 -7.31
N GLN A 356 19.02 -9.95 -7.87
CA GLN A 356 18.51 -10.62 -9.08
C GLN A 356 17.15 -11.30 -8.84
N LEU A 357 16.97 -11.92 -7.69
CA LEU A 357 15.71 -12.57 -7.31
C LEU A 357 14.58 -11.56 -7.09
N VAL A 358 14.88 -10.38 -6.53
CA VAL A 358 13.90 -9.28 -6.40
C VAL A 358 13.43 -8.81 -7.77
N GLU A 359 14.34 -8.60 -8.72
CA GLU A 359 13.96 -8.23 -10.09
C GLU A 359 13.13 -9.35 -10.76
N GLY A 360 13.47 -10.62 -10.52
CA GLY A 360 12.67 -11.76 -10.93
C GLY A 360 11.24 -11.76 -10.36
N LEU A 361 11.07 -11.46 -9.06
CA LEU A 361 9.76 -11.34 -8.41
C LEU A 361 8.91 -10.23 -9.03
N LYS A 362 9.53 -9.08 -9.33
CA LYS A 362 8.90 -7.92 -9.95
C LYS A 362 8.41 -8.24 -11.36
N GLN A 363 9.28 -8.78 -12.21
CA GLN A 363 8.93 -9.18 -13.58
C GLN A 363 7.85 -10.26 -13.59
N ASN A 364 7.98 -11.28 -12.75
CA ASN A 364 6.99 -12.34 -12.62
C ASN A 364 5.63 -11.81 -12.17
N TYR A 365 5.57 -10.87 -11.22
CA TYR A 365 4.30 -10.29 -10.78
C TYR A 365 3.56 -9.63 -11.93
N TRP A 366 4.24 -8.87 -12.79
CA TRP A 366 3.57 -8.21 -13.91
C TRP A 366 3.06 -9.17 -14.99
N VAL A 367 3.57 -10.40 -15.05
CA VAL A 367 2.96 -11.48 -15.86
C VAL A 367 1.75 -12.08 -15.13
N LEU A 368 1.85 -12.26 -13.81
CA LEU A 368 0.77 -12.80 -12.97
C LEU A 368 -0.44 -11.85 -12.85
N ASP A 369 -0.20 -10.55 -12.92
CA ASP A 369 -1.14 -9.46 -12.61
C ASP A 369 -2.51 -9.63 -13.31
N LYS A 370 -2.52 -10.01 -14.59
CA LYS A 370 -3.75 -10.23 -15.37
C LYS A 370 -4.67 -11.33 -14.81
N PHE A 371 -4.13 -12.22 -13.98
CA PHE A 371 -4.85 -13.37 -13.41
C PHE A 371 -5.32 -13.19 -11.98
N VAL A 372 -4.81 -12.16 -11.27
CA VAL A 372 -4.97 -12.01 -9.82
C VAL A 372 -5.47 -10.62 -9.40
N ARG A 373 -5.62 -9.69 -10.34
CA ARG A 373 -6.11 -8.34 -10.09
C ARG A 373 -6.96 -7.85 -11.26
N ALA A 374 -8.16 -7.37 -10.96
CA ALA A 374 -9.00 -6.71 -11.93
C ALA A 374 -8.40 -5.38 -12.42
N ARG A 375 -8.70 -5.01 -13.66
CA ARG A 375 -8.28 -3.73 -14.23
C ARG A 375 -8.93 -2.57 -13.47
N THR A 376 -8.11 -1.56 -13.17
CA THR A 376 -8.51 -0.31 -12.54
C THR A 376 -8.72 0.76 -13.61
N TYR A 377 -9.31 1.90 -13.27
CA TYR A 377 -9.32 3.04 -14.19
C TYR A 377 -7.90 3.51 -14.57
N CYS A 378 -6.86 3.24 -13.77
CA CYS A 378 -5.47 3.55 -14.13
C CYS A 378 -5.00 2.68 -15.30
N ASP A 379 -5.42 1.41 -15.37
CA ASP A 379 -5.13 0.54 -16.50
C ASP A 379 -5.84 1.07 -17.77
N ARG A 380 -7.13 1.42 -17.65
CA ARG A 380 -7.95 1.88 -18.79
C ARG A 380 -7.54 3.24 -19.36
N THR A 381 -6.97 4.11 -18.52
CA THR A 381 -6.49 5.44 -18.94
C THR A 381 -5.02 5.44 -19.36
N GLY A 382 -4.33 4.30 -19.28
CA GLY A 382 -2.91 4.18 -19.61
C GLY A 382 -1.96 4.74 -18.55
N ILE A 383 -2.47 5.15 -17.39
CA ILE A 383 -1.68 5.54 -16.23
C ILE A 383 -0.80 4.38 -15.78
N LEU A 384 -1.39 3.18 -15.70
CA LEU A 384 -0.69 1.93 -15.46
C LEU A 384 -0.64 1.12 -16.75
N GLY A 385 0.52 1.11 -17.40
CA GLY A 385 0.78 0.36 -18.62
C GLY A 385 1.34 -1.05 -18.38
N ILE A 386 1.51 -1.77 -19.48
CA ILE A 386 2.07 -3.14 -19.50
C ILE A 386 3.41 -3.19 -18.77
N GLY A 387 3.59 -4.20 -17.92
CA GLY A 387 4.84 -4.40 -17.18
C GLY A 387 5.04 -3.43 -16.01
N GLY A 388 3.98 -2.77 -15.54
CA GLY A 388 4.05 -1.80 -14.44
C GLY A 388 4.60 -0.44 -14.84
N LYS A 389 4.62 -0.13 -16.13
CA LYS A 389 5.09 1.18 -16.61
C LYS A 389 4.08 2.25 -16.23
N VAL A 390 4.47 3.20 -15.40
CA VAL A 390 3.60 4.30 -14.99
C VAL A 390 3.79 5.50 -15.91
N ASN A 391 2.71 6.01 -16.49
CA ASN A 391 2.74 7.19 -17.35
C ASN A 391 1.57 8.15 -17.09
N PHE A 392 1.86 9.35 -16.61
CA PHE A 392 0.86 10.42 -16.48
C PHE A 392 0.90 11.42 -17.64
N SER A 393 1.65 11.16 -18.72
CA SER A 393 1.69 12.08 -19.86
C SER A 393 0.31 12.16 -20.53
N SER A 394 -0.13 13.39 -20.74
CA SER A 394 -1.33 13.74 -21.51
C SER A 394 -1.12 13.60 -23.03
N GLU A 395 -0.07 12.89 -23.46
CA GLU A 395 0.12 12.54 -24.87
C GLU A 395 -0.92 11.48 -25.22
N LYS A 396 -2.10 12.00 -25.58
CA LYS A 396 -3.23 11.25 -26.12
C LYS A 396 -2.71 10.22 -27.13
N TYR A 397 -2.98 8.95 -26.84
CA TYR A 397 -2.94 7.88 -27.83
C TYR A 397 -3.86 8.20 -29.01
#